data_AF-A0AAD4E5Z6-F1
#
_entry.id   AF-A0AAD4E5Z6-F1
#
_cell.length_a   1.000
_cell.length_b   1.000
_cell.length_c   1.000
_cell.angle_alpha   90.00
_cell.angle_beta   90.00
_cell.angle_gamma   90.00
#
_symmetry.space_group_name_H-M   'P 1'
#
loop_
_entity.id
_entity.type
_entity.pdbx_description
1 polymer ?
#
loop_
_entity_poly.entity_id
_entity_poly.type
_entity_poly.pdbx_seq_one_letter_code
_entity_poly.pdbx_strand_id
1 'polypeptide(L)'
;MHIRHAQRQHIPGNVLIHAGDLTHFGTPRELQVAFDWLVFLPHEHKIVIAGNHDTYLQTVEGRSWVHAWQERCIIYLEDEAHTIHVRGRAFKIFGSPFTSQHGNGAFQYSRTGVTGTPSH
;
A
#
# COMPACT_ATOMS: atom_id res chain seq x y z
N MET A 1 -10.71 4.98 -3.13
CA MET A 1 -11.77 4.03 -3.56
C MET A 1 -11.75 2.90 -2.54
N HIS A 2 -12.82 2.69 -1.76
CA HIS A 2 -12.80 1.74 -0.64
C HIS A 2 -13.36 0.37 -1.08
N ILE A 3 -12.54 -0.67 -1.05
CA ILE A 3 -13.01 -2.05 -1.23
C ILE A 3 -13.56 -2.53 0.11
N ARG A 4 -14.82 -2.98 0.14
CA ARG A 4 -15.39 -3.63 1.32
C ARG A 4 -14.77 -5.03 1.48
N HIS A 5 -13.78 -5.17 2.38
CA HIS A 5 -13.09 -6.44 2.67
C HIS A 5 -14.02 -7.58 3.16
N ALA A 6 -15.26 -7.26 3.55
CA ALA A 6 -16.23 -8.22 4.09
C ALA A 6 -17.03 -9.02 3.05
N GLN A 7 -16.95 -8.69 1.75
CA GLN A 7 -17.58 -9.50 0.70
C GLN A 7 -16.51 -10.32 -0.03
N ARG A 8 -16.70 -11.64 -0.03
CA ARG A 8 -15.91 -12.59 -0.83
C ARG A 8 -16.13 -12.31 -2.32
N GLN A 9 -15.44 -11.33 -2.84
CA GLN A 9 -15.47 -11.03 -4.25
C GLN A 9 -14.50 -11.97 -4.94
N HIS A 10 -15.01 -12.78 -5.87
CA HIS A 10 -14.15 -13.47 -6.82
C HIS A 10 -13.56 -12.41 -7.75
N ILE A 11 -12.33 -11.99 -7.45
CA ILE A 11 -11.55 -11.09 -8.29
C ILE A 11 -10.70 -11.99 -9.21
N PRO A 12 -11.03 -12.11 -10.51
CA PRO A 12 -10.22 -12.90 -11.42
C PRO A 12 -8.91 -12.17 -11.75
N GLY A 13 -7.81 -12.91 -11.85
CA GLY A 13 -6.53 -12.34 -12.29
C GLY A 13 -5.31 -13.06 -11.73
N ASN A 14 -4.18 -12.94 -12.42
CA ASN A 14 -2.90 -13.49 -11.95
C ASN A 14 -2.20 -12.60 -10.91
N VAL A 15 -2.50 -11.29 -10.94
CA VAL A 15 -1.89 -10.27 -10.07
C VAL A 15 -3.00 -9.42 -9.46
N LEU A 16 -2.92 -9.20 -8.15
CA LEU A 16 -3.71 -8.20 -7.44
C LEU A 16 -2.81 -7.01 -7.11
N ILE A 17 -3.30 -5.79 -7.35
CA ILE A 17 -2.63 -4.56 -6.92
C ILE A 17 -3.62 -3.75 -6.09
N HIS A 18 -3.28 -3.48 -4.83
CA HIS A 18 -4.04 -2.59 -3.96
C HIS A 18 -3.27 -1.29 -3.73
N ALA A 19 -3.81 -0.20 -4.25
CA ALA A 19 -3.11 1.08 -4.39
C ALA A 19 -3.41 2.07 -3.24
N GLY A 20 -3.21 1.64 -1.98
CA GLY A 20 -3.44 2.45 -0.78
C GLY A 20 -4.82 2.32 -0.17
N ASP A 21 -4.97 2.84 1.06
CA ASP A 21 -6.20 2.84 1.87
C ASP A 21 -6.76 1.44 2.16
N LEU A 22 -5.90 0.57 2.68
CA LEU A 22 -6.31 -0.74 3.20
C LEU A 22 -7.20 -0.61 4.44
N THR A 23 -7.06 0.49 5.17
CA THR A 23 -7.76 0.77 6.41
C THR A 23 -8.53 2.07 6.28
N HIS A 24 -9.53 2.27 7.15
CA HIS A 24 -10.30 3.51 7.17
C HIS A 24 -9.83 4.44 8.29
N PHE A 25 -9.55 3.88 9.46
CA PHE A 25 -9.08 4.62 10.64
C PHE A 25 -7.61 4.34 10.98
N GLY A 26 -6.92 3.50 10.19
CA GLY A 26 -5.53 3.16 10.44
C GLY A 26 -5.35 2.32 11.70
N THR A 27 -6.35 1.55 12.12
CA THR A 27 -6.23 0.75 13.35
C THR A 27 -5.54 -0.59 13.09
N PRO A 28 -4.83 -1.17 14.09
CA PRO A 28 -4.23 -2.50 13.96
C PRO A 28 -5.26 -3.58 13.59
N ARG A 29 -6.48 -3.45 14.10
CA ARG A 29 -7.58 -4.38 13.82
C ARG A 29 -8.01 -4.33 12.37
N GLU A 30 -8.16 -3.14 11.79
CA GLU A 30 -8.48 -2.99 10.37
C GLU A 30 -7.37 -3.53 9.49
N LEU A 31 -6.11 -3.27 9.86
CA LEU A 31 -4.97 -3.80 9.13
C LEU A 31 -4.93 -5.33 9.15
N GLN A 32 -5.25 -5.95 10.30
CA GLN A 32 -5.36 -7.41 10.40
C GLN A 32 -6.46 -7.96 9.48
N VAL A 33 -7.63 -7.32 9.44
CA VAL A 33 -8.73 -7.71 8.54
C VAL A 33 -8.30 -7.58 7.07
N ALA A 34 -7.60 -6.52 6.71
CA ALA A 34 -7.08 -6.32 5.36
C ALA A 34 -6.03 -7.40 5.00
N PHE A 35 -5.14 -7.73 5.93
CA PHE A 35 -4.17 -8.81 5.77
C PHE A 35 -4.85 -10.18 5.57
N ASP A 36 -5.81 -10.54 6.41
CA ASP A 36 -6.55 -11.81 6.30
C ASP A 36 -7.28 -11.91 4.95
N TRP A 37 -7.86 -10.79 4.50
CA TRP A 37 -8.48 -10.69 3.19
C TRP A 37 -7.47 -10.90 2.05
N LEU A 38 -6.31 -10.24 2.11
CA LEU A 38 -5.24 -10.42 1.13
C LEU A 38 -4.76 -11.88 1.10
N VAL A 39 -4.51 -12.50 2.24
CA VAL A 39 -4.07 -13.91 2.33
C VAL A 39 -5.08 -14.86 1.70
N PHE A 40 -6.38 -14.60 1.90
CA PHE A 40 -7.45 -15.46 1.37
C PHE A 40 -7.54 -15.45 -0.17
N LEU A 41 -7.12 -14.36 -0.83
CA LEU A 41 -7.28 -14.25 -2.28
C LEU A 41 -6.32 -15.20 -3.03
N PRO A 42 -6.77 -15.85 -4.12
CA PRO A 42 -6.01 -16.90 -4.81
C PRO A 42 -4.92 -16.36 -5.75
N HIS A 43 -4.65 -15.05 -5.73
CA HIS A 43 -3.67 -14.43 -6.63
C HIS A 43 -2.25 -14.86 -6.28
N GLU A 44 -1.47 -15.21 -7.31
CA GLU A 44 -0.07 -15.58 -7.20
C GLU A 44 0.79 -14.42 -6.69
N HIS A 45 0.56 -13.22 -7.24
CA HIS A 45 1.25 -12.00 -6.84
C HIS A 45 0.23 -11.02 -6.26
N LYS A 46 0.48 -10.53 -5.05
CA LYS A 46 -0.34 -9.49 -4.39
C LYS A 46 0.58 -8.32 -4.08
N ILE A 47 0.36 -7.18 -4.72
CA ILE A 47 1.18 -5.99 -4.54
C ILE A 47 0.35 -4.93 -3.85
N VAL A 48 0.92 -4.32 -2.82
CA VAL A 48 0.20 -3.41 -1.95
C VAL A 48 1.08 -2.20 -1.66
N ILE A 49 0.47 -1.02 -1.65
CA ILE A 49 1.08 0.19 -1.10
C ILE A 49 0.16 0.73 -0.02
N ALA A 50 0.73 1.46 0.94
CA ALA A 50 -0.06 2.19 1.94
C ALA A 50 -0.69 3.45 1.32
N GLY A 51 -1.83 3.87 1.87
CA GLY A 51 -2.43 5.17 1.62
C GLY A 51 -2.40 6.06 2.86
N ASN A 52 -3.04 7.23 2.79
CA ASN A 52 -3.04 8.21 3.88
C ASN A 52 -3.82 7.75 5.12
N HIS A 53 -4.71 6.77 4.96
CA HIS A 53 -5.47 6.18 6.06
C HIS A 53 -4.73 5.05 6.78
N ASP A 54 -3.65 4.51 6.22
CA ASP A 54 -2.91 3.37 6.76
C ASP A 54 -1.86 3.76 7.82
N THR A 55 -2.27 4.60 8.77
CA THR A 55 -1.36 5.23 9.76
C THR A 55 -0.61 4.22 10.62
N TYR A 56 -1.19 3.05 10.93
CA TYR A 56 -0.49 2.00 11.68
C TYR A 56 0.72 1.41 10.94
N LEU A 57 0.73 1.42 9.60
CA LEU A 57 1.91 0.98 8.82
C LEU A 57 3.12 1.93 8.98
N GLN A 58 2.94 3.11 9.58
CA GLN A 58 4.04 4.02 9.92
C GLN A 58 4.68 3.70 11.28
N THR A 59 4.06 2.87 12.14
CA THR A 59 4.64 2.52 13.45
C THR A 59 5.66 1.40 13.33
N VAL A 60 6.51 1.24 14.33
CA VAL A 60 7.51 0.15 14.39
C VAL A 60 6.82 -1.22 14.37
N GLU A 61 5.71 -1.36 15.07
CA GLU A 61 4.92 -2.58 15.14
C GLU A 61 4.26 -2.90 13.78
N GLY A 62 3.63 -1.92 13.13
CA GLY A 62 3.02 -2.11 11.81
C GLY A 62 4.07 -2.45 10.75
N ARG A 63 5.24 -1.82 10.80
CA ARG A 63 6.37 -2.15 9.91
C ARG A 63 6.88 -3.57 10.11
N SER A 64 6.83 -4.09 11.33
CA SER A 64 7.19 -5.47 11.62
C SER A 64 6.21 -6.48 10.98
N TRP A 65 4.94 -6.09 10.80
CA TRP A 65 3.94 -6.94 10.12
C TRP A 65 4.20 -7.06 8.62
N VAL A 66 4.77 -6.03 7.98
CA VAL A 66 5.13 -6.06 6.56
C VAL A 66 6.05 -7.25 6.23
N HIS A 67 6.92 -7.65 7.15
CA HIS A 67 7.76 -8.82 6.96
C HIS A 67 6.93 -10.11 6.89
N ALA A 68 5.95 -10.28 7.78
CA ALA A 68 5.04 -11.42 7.76
C ALA A 68 4.16 -11.45 6.49
N TRP A 69 3.92 -10.30 5.86
CA TRP A 69 3.20 -10.21 4.60
C TRP A 69 3.98 -10.81 3.44
N GLN A 70 5.29 -10.56 3.40
CA GLN A 70 6.18 -11.11 2.36
C GLN A 70 6.20 -12.65 2.41
N GLU A 71 6.16 -13.24 3.62
CA GLU A 71 6.05 -14.70 3.81
C GLU A 71 4.72 -15.30 3.30
N ARG A 72 3.76 -14.46 2.92
CA ARG A 72 2.45 -14.86 2.38
C ARG A 72 2.23 -14.37 0.95
N CYS A 73 3.32 -14.13 0.22
CA CYS A 73 3.30 -13.64 -1.17
C CYS A 73 2.59 -12.29 -1.33
N ILE A 74 2.61 -11.47 -0.28
CA ILE A 74 2.13 -10.08 -0.31
C ILE A 74 3.36 -9.17 -0.33
N ILE A 75 3.53 -8.47 -1.44
CA ILE A 75 4.63 -7.55 -1.71
C ILE A 75 4.15 -6.15 -1.34
N TYR A 76 4.64 -5.63 -0.22
CA TYR A 76 4.46 -4.22 0.12
C TYR A 76 5.56 -3.38 -0.55
N LEU A 77 5.19 -2.28 -1.21
CA LEU A 77 6.13 -1.34 -1.83
C LEU A 77 6.09 0.01 -1.12
N GLU A 78 7.28 0.51 -0.77
CA GLU A 78 7.46 1.84 -0.21
C GLU A 78 8.69 2.50 -0.82
N ASP A 79 8.47 3.31 -1.86
CA ASP A 79 9.52 3.95 -2.68
C ASP A 79 10.49 2.94 -3.30
N GLU A 80 9.97 1.76 -3.62
CA GLU A 80 10.72 0.63 -4.10
C GLU A 80 10.09 0.06 -5.36
N ALA A 81 10.91 -0.62 -6.16
CA ALA A 81 10.46 -1.38 -7.30
C ALA A 81 10.65 -2.88 -7.07
N HIS A 82 9.65 -3.67 -7.45
CA HIS A 82 9.72 -5.11 -7.45
C HIS A 82 9.43 -5.68 -8.83
N THR A 83 10.14 -6.73 -9.23
CA THR A 83 9.92 -7.40 -10.51
C THR A 83 9.22 -8.71 -10.30
N ILE A 84 8.01 -8.85 -10.86
CA ILE A 84 7.26 -10.11 -10.86
C ILE A 84 7.35 -10.78 -12.22
N HIS A 85 7.21 -12.10 -12.24
CA HIS A 85 7.14 -12.88 -13.46
C HIS A 85 5.74 -13.45 -13.62
N VAL A 86 5.07 -13.08 -14.71
CA VAL A 86 3.72 -13.54 -15.02
C VAL A 86 3.74 -14.18 -16.40
N ARG A 87 3.41 -15.47 -16.46
CA ARG A 87 3.38 -16.25 -17.72
C ARG A 87 4.66 -16.09 -18.56
N GLY A 88 5.82 -16.15 -17.91
CA GLY A 88 7.13 -16.05 -18.56
C GLY A 88 7.56 -14.64 -18.97
N ARG A 89 6.81 -13.59 -18.60
CA ARG A 89 7.18 -12.18 -18.83
C ARG A 89 7.50 -11.48 -17.52
N ALA A 90 8.57 -10.71 -17.50
CA ALA A 90 8.96 -9.89 -16.36
C ALA A 90 8.27 -8.53 -16.40
N PHE A 91 7.68 -8.12 -15.28
CA PHE A 91 7.06 -6.81 -15.08
C PHE A 91 7.71 -6.14 -13.89
N LYS A 92 8.30 -4.95 -14.08
CA LYS A 92 8.83 -4.12 -13.01
C LYS A 92 7.75 -3.14 -12.55
N ILE A 93 7.43 -3.18 -11.26
CA ILE A 93 6.37 -2.39 -10.65
C ILE A 93 7.01 -1.53 -9.57
N PHE A 94 6.87 -0.21 -9.69
CA PHE A 94 7.32 0.76 -8.70
C PHE A 94 6.10 1.25 -7.92
N GLY A 95 6.21 1.31 -6.60
CA GLY A 95 5.14 1.75 -5.71
C GLY A 95 5.65 2.73 -4.68
N SER A 96 4.87 3.79 -4.45
CA SER A 96 5.15 4.81 -3.45
C SER A 96 3.85 5.14 -2.71
N PRO A 97 3.86 5.16 -1.36
CA PRO A 97 2.67 5.45 -0.55
C PRO A 97 2.36 6.95 -0.47
N PHE A 98 3.15 7.81 -1.13
CA PHE A 98 2.98 9.26 -1.03
C PHE A 98 1.65 9.73 -1.63
N THR A 99 0.91 10.51 -0.84
CA THR A 99 -0.33 11.16 -1.25
C THR A 99 -0.21 12.67 -1.13
N SER A 100 -0.90 13.43 -1.99
CA SER A 100 -0.94 14.90 -1.91
C SER A 100 -1.68 15.37 -0.66
N GLN A 101 -1.09 16.30 0.12
CA GLN A 101 -1.64 16.82 1.39
C GLN A 101 -3.11 17.28 1.30
N HIS A 102 -3.98 16.60 2.05
CA HIS A 102 -5.27 17.11 2.54
C HIS A 102 -5.44 16.65 4.00
N GLY A 103 -5.17 17.52 4.99
CA GLY A 103 -5.40 17.22 6.43
C GLY A 103 -4.27 16.45 7.15
N ASN A 104 -4.58 15.74 8.25
CA ASN A 104 -3.62 15.04 9.15
C ASN A 104 -3.37 13.56 8.77
N GLY A 105 -3.10 13.26 7.50
CA GLY A 105 -2.90 11.89 7.00
C GLY A 105 -1.45 11.38 7.10
N ALA A 106 -1.26 10.07 6.97
CA ALA A 106 0.05 9.44 6.79
C ALA A 106 0.68 9.77 5.42
N PHE A 107 2.00 9.61 5.29
CA PHE A 107 2.77 9.75 4.04
C PHE A 107 2.61 11.09 3.31
N GLN A 108 2.65 12.19 4.06
CA GLN A 108 2.50 13.55 3.54
C GLN A 108 3.84 14.33 3.50
N TYR A 109 4.04 15.18 2.48
CA TYR A 109 5.13 16.16 2.41
C TYR A 109 4.65 17.59 2.68
N SER A 110 5.43 18.36 3.44
CA SER A 110 5.23 19.82 3.52
C SER A 110 5.56 20.47 2.17
N ARG A 111 4.61 21.19 1.58
CA ARG A 111 4.87 21.99 0.37
C ARG A 111 5.57 23.29 0.74
N THR A 112 6.87 23.25 1.06
CA THR A 112 7.67 24.48 1.16
C THR A 112 7.98 24.99 -0.24
N GLY A 113 7.09 25.83 -0.77
CA GLY A 113 7.38 26.66 -1.93
C GLY A 113 8.46 27.67 -1.56
N VAL A 114 9.65 27.51 -2.12
CA VAL A 114 10.72 28.50 -2.10
C VAL A 114 10.22 29.75 -2.84
N THR A 115 9.82 30.80 -2.11
CA THR A 115 9.70 32.15 -2.68
C THR A 115 11.02 32.87 -2.52
N GLY A 116 11.99 32.51 -3.35
CA GLY A 116 13.17 33.32 -3.61
C GLY A 116 12.89 34.21 -4.82
N THR A 117 12.37 35.42 -4.60
CA THR A 117 12.39 36.48 -5.61
C THR A 117 13.82 37.01 -5.72
N PRO A 118 14.45 37.02 -6.91
CA PRO A 118 15.69 37.76 -7.11
C PRO A 118 15.36 39.24 -7.32
N SER A 119 15.86 40.10 -6.44
CA SER A 119 15.90 41.55 -6.67
C SER A 119 16.96 41.88 -7.70
N HIS A 120 16.56 42.55 -8.78
CA HIS A 120 17.44 43.40 -9.60
C HIS A 120 17.90 44.62 -8.82
#